data_AF-G3ID73-F1
#
_entry.id   AF-G3ID73-F1
#
_cell.length_a   1.000
_cell.length_b   1.000
_cell.length_c   1.000
_cell.angle_alpha   90.00
_cell.angle_beta   90.00
_cell.angle_gamma   90.00
#
_symmetry.space_group_name_H-M   'P 1'
#
loop_
_entity.id
_entity.type
_entity.pdbx_description
1 polymer ?
#
loop_
_entity_poly.entity_id
_entity_poly.type
_entity_poly.pdbx_seq_one_letter_code
_entity_poly.pdbx_strand_id
1 'polypeptide(L)'
;MYGAVLVRSELPDAHLGVLFLHNEGYSSMCGHAVLALGRFALDFGLVPAPPQGVREAQVNIHCPCGLVAAFVACEGGRSCGPVRFHSVPAFVLAADLTVDVPGHGKVVMDIAYGGAFYAFVSAEKLGLDVCSAKTRDLVEAASTVTEAVKAQFKISHPESEDLGFLYGTILTDGKDAYSEEPTTNICVFADEQVDRSPTGSGVTARIALQYHKGLLQLNQTRAFKSSATGSVFTGRAVREATCGDFKAVIVEVAGQAHYTGTASLTVEDDDPLRDGFLLK
;
A
#
# COMPACT_ATOMS: atom_id res chain seq x y z
N MET A 1 -5.52 6.01 12.67
CA MET A 1 -5.52 4.56 13.01
C MET A 1 -5.83 3.79 11.74
N TYR A 2 -5.30 2.59 11.59
CA TYR A 2 -5.64 1.66 10.50
C TYR A 2 -6.03 0.32 11.12
N GLY A 3 -7.04 -0.35 10.55
CA GLY A 3 -7.61 -1.57 11.10
C GLY A 3 -7.80 -2.66 10.05
N ALA A 4 -8.00 -3.88 10.53
CA ALA A 4 -8.34 -5.04 9.72
C ALA A 4 -9.37 -5.87 10.48
N VAL A 5 -10.53 -6.07 9.87
CA VAL A 5 -11.58 -6.97 10.37
C VAL A 5 -11.40 -8.32 9.67
N LEU A 6 -11.14 -9.36 10.45
CA LEU A 6 -11.05 -10.71 9.92
C LEU A 6 -12.43 -11.25 9.62
N VAL A 7 -12.60 -11.79 8.42
CA VAL A 7 -13.85 -12.39 7.95
C VAL A 7 -13.58 -13.75 7.31
N ARG A 8 -14.64 -14.53 7.10
CA ARG A 8 -14.54 -15.73 6.27
C ARG A 8 -14.37 -15.31 4.82
N SER A 9 -13.53 -16.04 4.09
CA SER A 9 -13.37 -15.89 2.65
C SER A 9 -14.32 -16.83 1.91
N GLU A 10 -14.84 -16.36 0.79
CA GLU A 10 -15.54 -17.12 -0.24
C GLU A 10 -14.57 -17.81 -1.22
N LEU A 11 -13.31 -17.36 -1.29
CA LEU A 11 -12.29 -17.99 -2.12
C LEU A 11 -11.77 -19.28 -1.46
N PRO A 12 -11.82 -20.45 -2.14
CA PRO A 12 -11.36 -21.72 -1.60
C PRO A 12 -9.87 -21.75 -1.19
N ASP A 13 -9.04 -21.01 -1.91
CA ASP A 13 -7.59 -20.99 -1.72
C ASP A 13 -7.13 -19.99 -0.65
N ALA A 14 -8.05 -19.22 -0.07
CA ALA A 14 -7.74 -18.25 0.97
C ALA A 14 -7.87 -18.90 2.36
N HIS A 15 -6.87 -18.67 3.21
CA HIS A 15 -6.95 -19.11 4.60
C HIS A 15 -7.81 -18.18 5.47
N LEU A 16 -7.87 -16.90 5.12
CA LEU A 16 -8.67 -15.89 5.79
C LEU A 16 -9.08 -14.79 4.82
N GLY A 17 -10.22 -14.15 5.08
CA GLY A 17 -10.62 -12.90 4.43
C GLY A 17 -10.37 -11.71 5.35
N VAL A 18 -10.25 -10.52 4.77
CA VAL A 18 -10.06 -9.28 5.52
C VAL A 18 -10.83 -8.12 4.91
N LEU A 19 -11.37 -7.26 5.76
CA LEU A 19 -11.84 -5.92 5.41
C LEU A 19 -10.95 -4.89 6.11
N PHE A 20 -10.25 -4.07 5.33
CA PHE A 20 -9.40 -3.01 5.86
C PHE A 20 -10.21 -1.76 6.24
N LEU A 21 -9.75 -1.01 7.23
CA LEU A 21 -10.41 0.18 7.76
C LEU A 21 -9.43 1.33 7.96
N HIS A 22 -9.82 2.55 7.60
CA HIS A 22 -9.15 3.81 7.97
C HIS A 22 -10.18 4.84 8.45
N ASN A 23 -9.77 6.11 8.58
CA ASN A 23 -10.59 7.20 9.14
C ASN A 23 -11.80 7.61 8.28
N GLU A 24 -11.91 7.09 7.05
CA GLU A 24 -12.97 7.44 6.09
C GLU A 24 -13.84 6.22 5.74
N GLY A 25 -13.52 5.03 6.26
CA GLY A 25 -14.29 3.81 6.03
C GLY A 25 -13.43 2.62 5.61
N TYR A 26 -13.98 1.79 4.74
CA TYR A 26 -13.35 0.57 4.25
C TYR A 26 -12.32 0.84 3.14
N SER A 27 -11.28 0.01 3.08
CA SER A 27 -10.20 0.09 2.09
C SER A 27 -10.05 -1.18 1.25
N SER A 28 -9.55 -1.02 0.02
CA SER A 28 -9.35 -2.11 -0.93
C SER A 28 -8.14 -3.01 -0.65
N MET A 29 -7.02 -2.43 -0.24
CA MET A 29 -5.75 -3.13 -0.01
C MET A 29 -4.88 -2.33 0.95
N CYS A 30 -4.16 -3.03 1.83
CA CYS A 30 -3.15 -2.40 2.68
C CYS A 30 -1.93 -3.30 2.89
N GLY A 31 -0.81 -2.96 2.24
CA GLY A 31 0.38 -3.81 2.26
C GLY A 31 1.02 -3.93 3.65
N HIS A 32 1.06 -2.86 4.44
CA HIS A 32 1.60 -2.96 5.81
C HIS A 32 0.72 -3.83 6.71
N ALA A 33 -0.60 -3.82 6.49
CA ALA A 33 -1.53 -4.69 7.20
C ALA A 33 -1.39 -6.16 6.76
N VAL A 34 -1.18 -6.43 5.47
CA VAL A 34 -0.88 -7.79 4.95
C VAL A 34 0.37 -8.38 5.63
N LEU A 35 1.44 -7.60 5.78
CA LEU A 35 2.66 -8.04 6.48
C LEU A 35 2.37 -8.42 7.94
N ALA A 36 1.60 -7.59 8.64
CA ALA A 36 1.21 -7.85 10.03
C ALA A 36 0.27 -9.08 10.13
N LEU A 37 -0.70 -9.19 9.22
CA LEU A 37 -1.69 -10.27 9.19
C LEU A 37 -1.08 -11.62 8.85
N GLY A 38 -0.12 -11.70 7.93
CA GLY A 38 0.57 -12.96 7.62
C GLY A 38 1.22 -13.52 8.89
N ARG A 39 1.96 -12.68 9.61
CA ARG A 39 2.57 -13.04 10.89
C ARG A 39 1.54 -13.40 11.95
N PHE A 40 0.48 -12.60 12.09
CA PHE A 40 -0.61 -12.84 13.04
C PHE A 40 -1.30 -14.17 12.80
N ALA A 41 -1.62 -14.48 11.54
CA ALA A 41 -2.30 -15.71 11.17
C ALA A 41 -1.45 -16.94 11.51
N LEU A 42 -0.13 -16.88 11.29
CA LEU A 42 0.78 -17.97 11.68
C LEU A 42 0.91 -18.08 13.20
N ASP A 43 1.26 -16.98 13.88
CA ASP A 43 1.60 -16.99 15.31
C ASP A 43 0.42 -17.40 16.20
N PHE A 44 -0.81 -17.09 15.77
CA PHE A 44 -2.05 -17.40 16.50
C PHE A 44 -2.80 -18.61 15.95
N GLY A 45 -2.19 -19.36 15.01
CA GLY A 45 -2.75 -20.61 14.51
C GLY A 45 -4.04 -20.47 13.70
N LEU A 46 -4.22 -19.34 13.00
CA LEU A 46 -5.30 -19.16 12.03
C LEU A 46 -5.05 -19.89 10.71
N VAL A 47 -3.79 -20.31 10.49
CA VAL A 47 -3.39 -21.19 9.39
C VAL A 47 -2.81 -22.49 9.93
N PRO A 48 -2.83 -23.58 9.15
CA PRO A 48 -2.11 -24.80 9.50
C PRO A 48 -0.64 -24.50 9.77
N ALA A 49 -0.10 -25.10 10.84
CA ALA A 49 1.31 -24.99 11.16
C ALA A 49 2.15 -25.59 10.01
N PRO A 50 3.25 -24.91 9.60
CA PRO A 50 4.12 -25.45 8.56
C PRO A 50 4.79 -26.74 9.03
N PRO A 51 5.06 -27.70 8.12
CA PRO A 51 5.78 -28.93 8.46
C PRO A 51 7.13 -28.66 9.14
N GLN A 52 7.61 -29.62 9.93
CA GLN A 52 8.90 -29.50 10.62
C GLN A 52 10.04 -29.27 9.62
N GLY A 53 10.89 -28.28 9.91
CA GLY A 53 12.04 -27.91 9.07
C GLY A 53 11.75 -26.86 8.00
N VAL A 54 10.48 -26.53 7.75
CA VAL A 54 10.10 -25.43 6.86
C VAL A 54 10.48 -24.08 7.50
N ARG A 55 11.09 -23.21 6.70
CA ARG A 55 11.62 -21.89 7.13
C ARG A 55 10.75 -20.73 6.71
N GLU A 56 9.70 -20.99 5.94
CA GLU A 56 8.77 -19.98 5.46
C GLU A 56 7.37 -20.58 5.27
N ALA A 57 6.35 -19.94 5.84
CA ALA A 57 4.96 -20.36 5.70
C ALA A 57 4.21 -19.41 4.76
N GLN A 58 3.45 -19.96 3.82
CA GLN A 58 2.57 -19.18 2.95
C GLN A 58 1.19 -18.99 3.59
N VAL A 59 0.70 -17.75 3.60
CA VAL A 59 -0.61 -17.35 4.09
C VAL A 59 -1.34 -16.62 2.97
N ASN A 60 -2.32 -17.28 2.36
CA ASN A 60 -3.21 -16.66 1.37
C ASN A 60 -4.31 -15.85 2.07
N ILE A 61 -4.33 -14.55 1.82
CA ILE A 61 -5.26 -13.59 2.42
C ILE A 61 -6.18 -13.08 1.31
N HIS A 62 -7.48 -13.25 1.47
CA HIS A 62 -8.46 -12.66 0.58
C HIS A 62 -8.70 -11.19 0.99
N CYS A 63 -8.11 -10.27 0.23
CA CYS A 63 -8.31 -8.83 0.37
C CYS A 63 -9.42 -8.38 -0.59
N PRO A 64 -10.05 -7.21 -0.40
CA PRO A 64 -11.05 -6.70 -1.35
C PRO A 64 -10.49 -6.48 -2.77
N CYS A 65 -9.19 -6.23 -2.92
CA CYS A 65 -8.53 -6.15 -4.22
C CYS A 65 -8.24 -7.53 -4.88
N GLY A 66 -8.53 -8.64 -4.19
CA GLY A 66 -8.23 -10.01 -4.62
C GLY A 66 -7.28 -10.77 -3.67
N LEU A 67 -6.87 -11.96 -4.10
CA LEU A 67 -6.01 -12.85 -3.31
C LEU A 67 -4.57 -12.34 -3.23
N VAL A 68 -4.04 -12.20 -2.02
CA VAL A 68 -2.66 -11.80 -1.74
C VAL A 68 -1.95 -12.91 -0.97
N ALA A 69 -0.81 -13.38 -1.49
CA ALA A 69 -0.02 -14.43 -0.84
C ALA A 69 1.07 -13.80 0.03
N ALA A 70 0.94 -13.89 1.34
CA ALA A 70 2.00 -13.54 2.28
C ALA A 70 2.91 -14.74 2.54
N PHE A 71 4.20 -14.49 2.73
CA PHE A 71 5.23 -15.48 3.04
C PHE A 71 5.94 -15.03 4.32
N VAL A 72 5.81 -15.84 5.36
CA VAL A 72 6.22 -15.52 6.72
C VAL A 72 7.43 -16.36 7.06
N ALA A 73 8.59 -15.73 7.23
CA ALA A 73 9.78 -16.41 7.75
C ALA A 73 9.46 -17.01 9.12
N CYS A 74 9.74 -18.30 9.30
CA CYS A 74 9.34 -19.03 10.50
C CYS A 74 10.39 -20.03 11.01
N GLU A 75 10.38 -20.24 12.31
CA GLU A 75 11.19 -21.24 13.02
C GLU A 75 10.33 -21.87 14.13
N GLY A 76 10.31 -23.20 14.20
CA GLY A 76 9.49 -23.92 15.19
C GLY A 76 7.98 -23.61 15.09
N GLY A 77 7.48 -23.32 13.89
CA GLY A 77 6.08 -22.98 13.65
C GLY A 77 5.67 -21.55 14.07
N ARG A 78 6.62 -20.70 14.46
CA ARG A 78 6.39 -19.30 14.81
C ARG A 78 7.13 -18.36 13.87
N SER A 79 6.60 -17.16 13.66
CA SER A 79 7.29 -16.14 12.87
C SER A 79 8.61 -15.71 13.53
N CYS A 80 9.65 -15.52 12.73
CA CYS A 80 11.01 -15.23 13.23
C CYS A 80 11.77 -14.16 12.42
N GLY A 81 11.09 -13.41 11.54
CA GLY A 81 11.77 -12.44 10.68
C GLY A 81 10.82 -11.60 9.83
N PRO A 82 11.34 -10.98 8.76
CA PRO A 82 10.54 -10.23 7.81
C PRO A 82 9.43 -11.09 7.19
N VAL A 83 8.33 -10.42 6.87
CA VAL A 83 7.27 -10.97 6.04
C VAL A 83 7.42 -10.37 4.66
N ARG A 84 7.09 -11.13 3.63
CA ARG A 84 6.95 -10.63 2.26
C ARG A 84 5.59 -11.02 1.71
N PHE A 85 5.07 -10.30 0.73
CA PHE A 85 3.86 -10.72 0.02
C PHE A 85 4.02 -10.56 -1.47
N HIS A 86 3.31 -11.38 -2.24
CA HIS A 86 3.09 -11.17 -3.68
C HIS A 86 1.77 -10.46 -3.88
N SER A 87 1.81 -9.34 -4.60
CA SER A 87 0.66 -8.50 -4.87
C SER A 87 -0.33 -9.16 -5.84
N VAL A 88 -1.51 -8.55 -5.94
CA VAL A 88 -2.36 -8.67 -7.14
C VAL A 88 -1.64 -8.02 -8.35
N PRO A 89 -2.09 -8.25 -9.60
CA PRO A 89 -1.52 -7.58 -10.78
C PRO A 89 -1.47 -6.05 -10.60
N ALA A 90 -0.26 -5.50 -10.66
CA ALA A 90 0.01 -4.08 -10.53
C ALA A 90 0.36 -3.49 -11.89
N PHE A 91 -0.21 -2.33 -12.24
CA PHE A 91 -0.10 -1.76 -13.58
C PHE A 91 -0.13 -0.24 -13.56
N VAL A 92 0.28 0.38 -14.67
CA VAL A 92 0.19 1.84 -14.87
C VAL A 92 -1.09 2.15 -15.62
N LEU A 93 -1.94 3.00 -15.05
CA LEU A 93 -3.18 3.46 -15.68
C LEU A 93 -2.89 4.63 -16.64
N ALA A 94 -2.08 5.60 -16.19
CA ALA A 94 -1.67 6.74 -16.99
C ALA A 94 -0.24 7.15 -16.63
N ALA A 95 0.63 7.25 -17.63
CA ALA A 95 1.97 7.79 -17.48
C ALA A 95 2.03 9.23 -18.00
N ASP A 96 2.80 10.08 -17.32
CA ASP A 96 3.08 11.47 -17.70
C ASP A 96 1.79 12.32 -17.91
N LEU A 97 0.77 12.05 -17.09
CA LEU A 97 -0.48 12.81 -17.06
C LEU A 97 -0.22 14.22 -16.57
N THR A 98 -0.65 15.22 -17.33
CA THR A 98 -0.60 16.63 -16.91
C THR A 98 -1.92 17.05 -16.30
N VAL A 99 -1.90 17.52 -15.05
CA VAL A 99 -3.06 17.99 -14.29
C VAL A 99 -2.85 19.44 -13.89
N ASP A 100 -3.88 20.28 -13.98
CA ASP A 100 -3.84 21.64 -13.43
C ASP A 100 -4.10 21.58 -11.92
N VAL A 101 -3.06 21.82 -11.12
CA VAL A 101 -3.11 21.72 -9.66
C VAL A 101 -3.21 23.14 -9.08
N PRO A 102 -4.29 23.48 -8.35
CA PRO A 102 -4.43 24.79 -7.73
C PRO A 102 -3.21 25.18 -6.90
N GLY A 103 -2.70 26.40 -7.10
CA GLY A 103 -1.49 26.90 -6.43
C GLY A 103 -0.15 26.39 -7.00
N HIS A 104 -0.15 25.34 -7.84
CA HIS A 104 1.06 24.75 -8.42
C HIS A 104 1.10 24.77 -9.96
N GLY A 105 -0.02 25.07 -10.62
CA GLY A 105 -0.14 25.12 -12.08
C GLY A 105 -0.14 23.72 -12.70
N LYS A 106 0.39 23.60 -13.93
CA LYS A 106 0.42 22.31 -14.64
C LYS A 106 1.50 21.39 -14.07
N VAL A 107 1.09 20.31 -13.43
CA VAL A 107 1.98 19.32 -12.82
C VAL A 107 1.88 17.99 -13.57
N VAL A 108 3.03 17.44 -13.96
CA VAL A 108 3.11 16.11 -14.58
C VAL A 108 3.24 15.04 -13.49
N MET A 109 2.36 14.05 -13.53
CA MET A 109 2.28 12.94 -12.57
C MET A 109 1.93 11.62 -13.27
N ASP A 110 2.08 10.53 -12.55
CA ASP A 110 1.68 9.19 -13.00
C ASP A 110 0.53 8.66 -12.15
N ILE A 111 -0.34 7.85 -12.74
CA ILE A 111 -1.38 7.10 -12.02
C ILE A 111 -1.12 5.61 -12.20
N ALA A 112 -0.91 4.91 -11.09
CA ALA A 112 -0.65 3.48 -11.10
C ALA A 112 -1.42 2.74 -10.01
N TYR A 113 -1.65 1.46 -10.24
CA TYR A 113 -2.40 0.55 -9.40
C TYR A 113 -1.49 -0.50 -8.75
N GLY A 114 -1.68 -0.72 -7.45
CA GLY A 114 -0.97 -1.74 -6.69
C GLY A 114 -1.85 -2.41 -5.63
N GLY A 115 -3.12 -2.65 -5.96
CA GLY A 115 -4.20 -2.99 -5.02
C GLY A 115 -5.07 -1.79 -4.63
N ALA A 116 -4.55 -0.58 -4.87
CA ALA A 116 -5.24 0.70 -4.80
C ALA A 116 -4.58 1.65 -5.84
N PHE A 117 -5.32 2.65 -6.33
CA PHE A 117 -4.76 3.65 -7.26
C PHE A 117 -4.11 4.80 -6.51
N TYR A 118 -2.93 5.21 -6.98
CA TYR A 118 -2.21 6.37 -6.45
C TYR A 118 -1.81 7.32 -7.58
N ALA A 119 -1.87 8.62 -7.28
CA ALA A 119 -1.18 9.64 -8.05
C ALA A 119 0.26 9.77 -7.52
N PHE A 120 1.25 9.64 -8.39
CA PHE A 120 2.67 9.77 -8.07
C PHE A 120 3.20 11.09 -8.60
N VAL A 121 3.75 11.91 -7.72
CA VAL A 121 4.35 13.20 -8.08
C VAL A 121 5.64 13.41 -7.28
N SER A 122 6.68 13.95 -7.92
CA SER A 122 7.86 14.41 -7.19
C SER A 122 7.50 15.65 -6.38
N ALA A 123 7.84 15.67 -5.09
CA ALA A 123 7.59 16.80 -4.22
C ALA A 123 8.22 18.10 -4.75
N GLU A 124 9.34 17.99 -5.48
CA GLU A 124 10.03 19.12 -6.08
C GLU A 124 9.13 19.89 -7.07
N LYS A 125 8.26 19.19 -7.81
CA LYS A 125 7.31 19.82 -8.74
C LYS A 125 6.27 20.67 -8.03
N LEU A 126 6.13 20.51 -6.72
CA LEU A 126 5.24 21.28 -5.85
C LEU A 126 6.02 22.31 -5.01
N GLY A 127 7.33 22.46 -5.24
CA GLY A 127 8.20 23.35 -4.46
C GLY A 127 8.56 22.81 -3.08
N LEU A 128 8.45 21.49 -2.87
CA LEU A 128 8.67 20.83 -1.60
C LEU A 128 9.80 19.79 -1.69
N ASP A 129 10.37 19.44 -0.54
CA ASP A 129 11.26 18.29 -0.40
C ASP A 129 10.64 17.32 0.61
N VAL A 130 10.35 16.09 0.15
CA VAL A 130 9.73 15.05 0.98
C VAL A 130 10.58 14.68 2.21
N CYS A 131 11.89 14.94 2.19
CA CYS A 131 12.81 14.60 3.26
C CYS A 131 12.90 15.68 4.36
N SER A 132 12.57 16.93 4.05
CA SER A 132 12.82 18.07 4.95
C SER A 132 11.61 18.98 5.18
N ALA A 133 10.60 18.93 4.32
CA ALA A 133 9.37 19.70 4.49
C ALA A 133 8.58 19.23 5.73
N LYS A 134 7.80 20.14 6.31
CA LYS A 134 6.89 19.79 7.41
C LYS A 134 5.79 18.87 6.90
N THR A 135 5.43 17.86 7.69
CA THR A 135 4.36 16.91 7.34
C THR A 135 3.07 17.59 6.91
N ARG A 136 2.67 18.67 7.60
CA ARG A 136 1.46 19.43 7.25
C ARG A 136 1.51 19.98 5.83
N ASP A 137 2.63 20.56 5.43
CA ASP A 137 2.77 21.19 4.12
C ASP A 137 2.79 20.12 3.00
N LEU A 138 3.34 18.93 3.29
CA LEU A 138 3.25 17.75 2.41
C LEU A 138 1.81 17.22 2.30
N VAL A 139 1.06 17.18 3.40
CA VAL A 139 -0.35 16.77 3.43
C VAL A 139 -1.19 17.72 2.59
N GLU A 140 -1.08 19.03 2.80
CA GLU A 140 -1.82 20.04 2.05
C GLU A 140 -1.58 19.94 0.54
N ALA A 141 -0.32 19.79 0.12
CA ALA A 141 0.04 19.65 -1.28
C ALA A 141 -0.51 18.33 -1.88
N ALA A 142 -0.40 17.21 -1.16
CA ALA A 142 -0.92 15.92 -1.62
C ALA A 142 -2.46 15.89 -1.68
N SER A 143 -3.16 16.51 -0.72
CA SER A 143 -4.61 16.69 -0.75
C SER A 143 -5.03 17.52 -1.96
N THR A 144 -4.33 18.62 -2.23
CA THR A 144 -4.60 19.49 -3.39
C THR A 144 -4.42 18.73 -4.71
N VAL A 145 -3.38 17.91 -4.84
CA VAL A 145 -3.18 17.03 -6.00
C VAL A 145 -4.31 16.01 -6.11
N THR A 146 -4.69 15.37 -5.01
CA THR A 146 -5.76 14.35 -4.98
C THR A 146 -7.08 14.91 -5.51
N GLU A 147 -7.50 16.09 -5.04
CA GLU A 147 -8.73 16.72 -5.49
C GLU A 147 -8.64 17.21 -6.94
N ALA A 148 -7.48 17.74 -7.36
CA ALA A 148 -7.25 18.12 -8.75
C ALA A 148 -7.36 16.93 -9.71
N VAL A 149 -6.81 15.77 -9.34
CA VAL A 149 -6.90 14.52 -10.13
C VAL A 149 -8.35 14.04 -10.20
N LYS A 150 -9.05 13.96 -9.06
CA LYS A 150 -10.47 13.54 -9.02
C LYS A 150 -11.36 14.41 -9.94
N ALA A 151 -11.08 15.72 -10.01
CA ALA A 151 -11.83 16.65 -10.84
C ALA A 151 -11.55 16.54 -12.34
N GLN A 152 -10.34 16.10 -12.72
CA GLN A 152 -9.85 16.19 -14.11
C GLN A 152 -9.63 14.83 -14.78
N PHE A 153 -9.54 13.74 -14.01
CA PHE A 153 -9.21 12.42 -14.53
C PHE A 153 -10.09 11.33 -13.89
N LYS A 154 -10.84 10.63 -14.74
CA LYS A 154 -11.67 9.51 -14.30
C LYS A 154 -10.81 8.25 -14.17
N ILE A 155 -10.78 7.68 -12.97
CA ILE A 155 -10.12 6.40 -12.70
C ILE A 155 -11.12 5.27 -12.90
N SER A 156 -10.66 4.16 -13.47
CA SER A 156 -11.42 2.92 -13.60
C SER A 156 -10.48 1.73 -13.50
N HIS A 157 -10.86 0.70 -12.75
CA HIS A 157 -10.16 -0.59 -12.76
C HIS A 157 -10.78 -1.47 -13.86
N PRO A 158 -9.97 -2.14 -14.70
CA PRO A 158 -10.47 -2.85 -15.88
C PRO A 158 -11.35 -4.06 -15.56
N GLU A 159 -11.22 -4.63 -14.36
CA GLU A 159 -11.88 -5.88 -13.96
C GLU A 159 -12.82 -5.73 -12.76
N SER A 160 -12.93 -4.54 -12.14
CA SER A 160 -13.78 -4.34 -10.95
C SER A 160 -14.17 -2.88 -10.77
N GLU A 161 -15.46 -2.56 -10.90
CA GLU A 161 -15.93 -1.17 -10.78
C GLU A 161 -15.67 -0.57 -9.38
N ASP A 162 -15.82 -1.38 -8.33
CA ASP A 162 -15.63 -0.97 -6.93
C ASP A 162 -14.19 -0.53 -6.61
N LEU A 163 -13.21 -0.95 -7.41
CA LEU A 163 -11.80 -0.56 -7.25
C LEU A 163 -11.43 0.70 -8.04
N GLY A 164 -12.35 1.25 -8.83
CA GLY A 164 -12.14 2.36 -9.77
C GLY A 164 -12.08 3.75 -9.15
N PHE A 165 -11.32 3.96 -8.07
CA PHE A 165 -11.20 5.26 -7.42
C PHE A 165 -9.76 5.59 -7.00
N LEU A 166 -9.45 6.89 -6.87
CA LEU A 166 -8.16 7.35 -6.37
C LEU A 166 -8.09 7.17 -4.85
N TYR A 167 -7.15 6.35 -4.38
CA TYR A 167 -6.98 6.11 -2.94
C TYR A 167 -6.19 7.23 -2.25
N GLY A 168 -5.22 7.82 -2.95
CA GLY A 168 -4.45 8.94 -2.43
C GLY A 168 -3.31 9.37 -3.33
N THR A 169 -2.50 10.31 -2.84
CA THR A 169 -1.32 10.83 -3.52
C THR A 169 -0.06 10.39 -2.78
N ILE A 170 0.93 9.94 -3.54
CA ILE A 170 2.28 9.61 -3.05
C ILE A 170 3.24 10.69 -3.57
N LEU A 171 3.75 11.49 -2.64
CA LEU A 171 4.83 12.43 -2.92
C LEU A 171 6.16 11.69 -2.80
N THR A 172 7.01 11.80 -3.82
CA THR A 172 8.31 11.13 -3.89
C THR A 172 9.45 12.14 -3.87
N ASP A 173 10.67 11.64 -3.64
CA ASP A 173 11.91 12.40 -3.81
C ASP A 173 12.36 12.56 -5.27
N GLY A 174 11.54 12.12 -6.24
CA GLY A 174 11.85 12.16 -7.67
C GLY A 174 12.97 11.21 -8.12
N LYS A 175 13.58 10.45 -7.20
CA LYS A 175 14.63 9.48 -7.52
C LYS A 175 13.99 8.17 -7.98
N ASP A 176 13.49 8.13 -9.22
CA ASP A 176 12.84 6.95 -9.79
C ASP A 176 13.77 6.04 -10.60
N ALA A 177 14.91 6.53 -11.06
CA ALA A 177 15.95 5.68 -11.65
C ALA A 177 16.50 4.72 -10.58
N TYR A 178 16.84 3.48 -10.95
CA TYR A 178 17.40 2.51 -10.00
C TYR A 178 18.67 3.04 -9.32
N SER A 179 18.76 2.79 -8.02
CA SER A 179 19.93 3.01 -7.17
C SER A 179 19.92 1.98 -6.04
N GLU A 180 21.10 1.70 -5.47
CA GLU A 180 21.21 0.92 -4.22
C GLU A 180 20.68 1.71 -3.02
N GLU A 181 20.67 3.04 -3.11
CA GLU A 181 20.12 3.91 -2.07
C GLU A 181 18.58 3.86 -2.04
N PRO A 182 17.96 3.85 -0.85
CA PRO A 182 16.52 3.91 -0.74
C PRO A 182 15.97 5.21 -1.34
N THR A 183 14.90 5.10 -2.13
CA THR A 183 14.09 6.26 -2.50
C THR A 183 13.06 6.56 -1.41
N THR A 184 12.80 7.84 -1.15
CA THR A 184 11.92 8.29 -0.08
C THR A 184 10.55 8.72 -0.63
N ASN A 185 9.51 8.44 0.14
CA ASN A 185 8.14 8.87 -0.17
C ASN A 185 7.28 9.05 1.08
N ILE A 186 6.17 9.76 0.90
CA ILE A 186 5.07 9.88 1.84
C ILE A 186 3.76 9.62 1.10
N CYS A 187 2.89 8.82 1.69
CA CYS A 187 1.54 8.61 1.18
C CYS A 187 0.55 9.40 2.04
N VAL A 188 -0.28 10.18 1.36
CA VAL A 188 -1.43 10.88 1.95
C VAL A 188 -2.67 10.31 1.29
N PHE A 189 -3.57 9.77 2.11
CA PHE A 189 -4.72 9.00 1.65
C PHE A 189 -5.93 9.20 2.54
N ALA A 190 -7.09 8.73 2.07
CA ALA A 190 -8.37 8.92 2.73
C ALA A 190 -8.59 10.40 3.09
N ASP A 191 -9.10 10.68 4.27
CA ASP A 191 -9.27 12.02 4.80
C ASP A 191 -7.96 12.53 5.45
N GLU A 192 -6.99 12.86 4.60
CA GLU A 192 -5.68 13.46 4.95
C GLU A 192 -4.80 12.62 5.89
N GLN A 193 -4.97 11.29 5.88
CA GLN A 193 -4.18 10.40 6.69
C GLN A 193 -2.81 10.16 6.06
N VAL A 194 -1.75 10.25 6.86
CA VAL A 194 -0.37 9.92 6.45
C VAL A 194 -0.07 8.46 6.73
N ASP A 195 0.43 7.69 5.75
CA ASP A 195 1.00 6.37 6.04
C ASP A 195 2.39 6.57 6.69
N ARG A 196 2.60 5.92 7.83
CA ARG A 196 3.88 5.98 8.56
C ARG A 196 4.88 5.00 8.00
N SER A 197 4.42 3.97 7.27
CA SER A 197 5.23 3.03 6.51
C SER A 197 5.53 3.57 5.11
N PRO A 198 6.40 2.92 4.33
CA PRO A 198 6.58 3.22 2.90
C PRO A 198 5.34 2.94 2.02
N THR A 199 4.22 2.48 2.60
CA THR A 199 2.96 2.15 1.92
C THR A 199 3.08 0.94 0.99
N GLY A 200 2.80 -0.28 1.44
CA GLY A 200 3.07 -1.48 0.65
C GLY A 200 2.35 -1.58 -0.70
N SER A 201 1.10 -1.11 -0.80
CA SER A 201 0.38 -0.93 -2.08
C SER A 201 0.99 0.17 -2.94
N GLY A 202 1.48 1.25 -2.31
CA GLY A 202 2.25 2.32 -2.96
C GLY A 202 3.57 1.83 -3.54
N VAL A 203 4.34 1.04 -2.78
CA VAL A 203 5.56 0.36 -3.24
C VAL A 203 5.23 -0.57 -4.41
N THR A 204 4.14 -1.33 -4.31
CA THR A 204 3.65 -2.20 -5.39
C THR A 204 3.41 -1.40 -6.68
N ALA A 205 2.61 -0.33 -6.61
CA ALA A 205 2.32 0.53 -7.76
C ALA A 205 3.58 1.24 -8.30
N ARG A 206 4.49 1.68 -7.42
CA ARG A 206 5.73 2.36 -7.80
C ARG A 206 6.74 1.44 -8.47
N ILE A 207 6.81 0.16 -8.06
CA ILE A 207 7.58 -0.86 -8.77
C ILE A 207 7.00 -1.10 -10.17
N ALA A 208 5.67 -1.23 -10.29
CA ALA A 208 5.01 -1.40 -11.59
C ALA A 208 5.29 -0.20 -12.51
N LEU A 209 5.25 1.02 -11.98
CA LEU A 209 5.58 2.25 -12.69
C LEU A 209 7.05 2.28 -13.16
N GLN A 210 8.00 1.99 -12.27
CA GLN A 210 9.42 1.97 -12.60
C GLN A 210 9.75 0.88 -13.63
N TYR A 211 9.14 -0.30 -13.51
CA TYR A 211 9.27 -1.36 -14.50
C TYR A 211 8.67 -0.96 -15.86
N HIS A 212 7.47 -0.37 -15.87
CA HIS A 212 6.82 0.14 -17.08
C HIS A 212 7.68 1.18 -17.82
N LYS A 213 8.34 2.08 -17.08
CA LYS A 213 9.26 3.09 -17.62
C LYS A 213 10.67 2.55 -17.93
N GLY A 214 10.92 1.25 -17.74
CA GLY A 214 12.24 0.63 -17.97
C GLY A 214 13.33 1.05 -16.97
N LEU A 215 12.95 1.67 -15.84
CA LEU A 215 13.84 2.15 -14.79
C LEU A 215 14.23 1.07 -13.77
N LEU A 216 13.53 -0.07 -13.80
CA LEU A 216 13.77 -1.24 -12.95
C LEU A 216 13.55 -2.52 -13.76
N GLN A 217 14.42 -3.52 -13.59
CA GLN A 217 14.32 -4.81 -14.26
C GLN A 217 13.53 -5.84 -13.43
N LEU A 218 13.08 -6.93 -14.07
CA LEU A 218 12.53 -8.07 -13.33
C LEU A 218 13.55 -8.60 -12.32
N ASN A 219 13.05 -9.00 -11.15
CA ASN A 219 13.80 -9.51 -10.01
C ASN A 219 14.83 -8.54 -9.41
N GLN A 220 14.84 -7.27 -9.84
CA GLN A 220 15.71 -6.24 -9.26
C GLN A 220 15.03 -5.61 -8.03
N THR A 221 15.66 -5.79 -6.87
CA THR A 221 15.15 -5.27 -5.59
C THR A 221 15.48 -3.80 -5.42
N ARG A 222 14.50 -3.02 -4.97
CA ARG A 222 14.66 -1.61 -4.59
C ARG A 222 14.14 -1.36 -3.18
N ALA A 223 14.84 -0.50 -2.44
CA ALA A 223 14.42 -0.06 -1.12
C ALA A 223 13.59 1.24 -1.18
N PHE A 224 12.54 1.30 -0.37
CA PHE A 224 11.63 2.44 -0.25
C PHE A 224 11.54 2.86 1.20
N LYS A 225 11.83 4.13 1.46
CA LYS A 225 11.87 4.73 2.79
C LYS A 225 10.64 5.61 3.01
N SER A 226 10.06 5.51 4.20
CA SER A 226 9.04 6.44 4.69
C SER A 226 9.71 7.74 5.12
N SER A 227 9.28 8.90 4.61
CA SER A 227 9.76 10.17 5.17
C SER A 227 9.20 10.45 6.57
N ALA A 228 8.05 9.86 6.92
CA ALA A 228 7.41 10.09 8.21
C ALA A 228 8.13 9.41 9.38
N THR A 229 8.77 8.25 9.15
CA THR A 229 9.39 7.45 10.22
C THR A 229 10.78 6.94 9.92
N GLY A 230 11.23 7.01 8.65
CA GLY A 230 12.47 6.39 8.21
C GLY A 230 12.41 4.85 8.07
N SER A 231 11.26 4.22 8.34
CA SER A 231 11.06 2.79 8.08
C SER A 231 11.26 2.44 6.60
N VAL A 232 11.68 1.21 6.33
CA VAL A 232 12.05 0.74 4.99
C VAL A 232 11.30 -0.54 4.64
N PHE A 233 10.76 -0.58 3.44
CA PHE A 233 10.29 -1.77 2.75
C PHE A 233 11.16 -2.01 1.51
N THR A 234 11.22 -3.25 1.06
CA THR A 234 11.79 -3.58 -0.25
C THR A 234 10.70 -3.98 -1.21
N GLY A 235 10.91 -3.72 -2.50
CA GLY A 235 10.01 -4.10 -3.58
C GLY A 235 10.77 -4.65 -4.78
N ARG A 236 10.20 -5.63 -5.50
CA ARG A 236 10.68 -6.09 -6.82
C ARG A 236 9.56 -6.66 -7.67
N ALA A 237 9.60 -6.43 -8.98
CA ALA A 237 8.73 -7.12 -9.91
C ALA A 237 9.23 -8.58 -10.05
N VAL A 238 8.42 -9.56 -9.66
CA VAL A 238 8.83 -10.99 -9.68
C VAL A 238 8.43 -11.71 -10.95
N ARG A 239 7.35 -11.28 -11.61
CA ARG A 239 6.91 -11.79 -12.91
C ARG A 239 5.98 -10.83 -13.61
N GLU A 240 5.91 -10.95 -14.92
CA GLU A 240 4.91 -10.28 -15.75
C GLU A 240 3.51 -10.89 -15.52
N ALA A 241 2.49 -10.07 -15.76
CA ALA A 241 1.08 -10.39 -15.66
C ALA A 241 0.26 -9.46 -16.59
N THR A 242 -1.06 -9.64 -16.58
CA THR A 242 -2.02 -8.72 -17.21
C THR A 242 -3.15 -8.40 -16.23
N CYS A 243 -3.82 -7.27 -16.46
CA CYS A 243 -5.07 -6.88 -15.79
C CYS A 243 -5.92 -6.16 -16.84
N GLY A 244 -6.95 -6.81 -17.36
CA GLY A 244 -7.59 -6.43 -18.62
C GLY A 244 -6.56 -6.21 -19.73
N ASP A 245 -6.62 -5.04 -20.38
CA ASP A 245 -5.71 -4.65 -21.47
C ASP A 245 -4.35 -4.10 -20.99
N PHE A 246 -4.15 -3.96 -19.67
CA PHE A 246 -2.92 -3.40 -19.13
C PHE A 246 -1.84 -4.46 -18.95
N LYS A 247 -0.62 -4.13 -19.41
CA LYS A 247 0.59 -4.86 -19.00
C LYS A 247 0.81 -4.63 -17.51
N ALA A 248 0.91 -5.72 -16.76
CA ALA A 248 1.03 -5.70 -15.32
C ALA A 248 2.24 -6.50 -14.85
N VAL A 249 2.58 -6.37 -13.57
CA VAL A 249 3.54 -7.22 -12.88
C VAL A 249 2.98 -7.68 -11.55
N ILE A 250 3.40 -8.86 -11.11
CA ILE A 250 3.30 -9.21 -9.70
C ILE A 250 4.51 -8.65 -9.00
N VAL A 251 4.28 -7.93 -7.90
CA VAL A 251 5.32 -7.32 -7.10
C VAL A 251 5.44 -8.08 -5.80
N GLU A 252 6.68 -8.39 -5.41
CA GLU A 252 6.99 -8.79 -4.06
C GLU A 252 7.33 -7.57 -3.23
N VAL A 253 6.69 -7.40 -2.08
CA VAL A 253 7.02 -6.38 -1.09
C VAL A 253 7.38 -7.06 0.22
N ALA A 254 8.48 -6.64 0.85
CA ALA A 254 8.91 -7.17 2.14
C ALA A 254 9.10 -6.08 3.19
N GLY A 255 8.80 -6.42 4.44
CA GLY A 255 8.93 -5.54 5.59
C GLY A 255 8.82 -6.29 6.92
N GLN A 256 8.79 -5.54 8.02
CA GLN A 256 8.69 -6.09 9.36
C GLN A 256 7.47 -5.51 10.09
N ALA A 257 6.87 -6.33 10.95
CA ALA A 257 5.75 -5.97 11.79
C ALA A 257 5.96 -6.49 13.22
N HIS A 258 5.57 -5.70 14.21
CA HIS A 258 5.74 -6.01 15.63
C HIS A 258 4.41 -5.91 16.36
N TYR A 259 4.18 -6.83 17.31
CA TYR A 259 3.03 -6.71 18.22
C TYR A 259 3.31 -5.63 19.24
N THR A 260 2.34 -4.73 19.44
CA THR A 260 2.43 -3.63 20.40
C THR A 260 1.58 -3.90 21.65
N GLY A 261 0.59 -4.79 21.55
CA GLY A 261 -0.26 -5.18 22.68
C GLY A 261 -1.52 -5.89 22.22
N THR A 262 -2.40 -6.17 23.19
CA THR A 262 -3.74 -6.70 22.99
C THR A 262 -4.74 -5.80 23.72
N ALA A 263 -5.88 -5.51 23.11
CA ALA A 263 -6.91 -4.67 23.70
C ALA A 263 -8.29 -5.33 23.58
N SER A 264 -9.18 -5.02 24.51
CA SER A 264 -10.62 -5.31 24.43
C SER A 264 -11.36 -3.98 24.47
N LEU A 265 -12.14 -3.70 23.43
CA LEU A 265 -12.92 -2.47 23.31
C LEU A 265 -14.37 -2.77 23.67
N THR A 266 -14.98 -1.92 24.50
CA THR A 266 -16.41 -2.01 24.88
C THR A 266 -17.06 -0.68 24.55
N VAL A 267 -18.29 -0.72 24.03
CA VAL A 267 -19.08 0.46 23.68
C VAL A 267 -20.41 0.35 24.43
N GLU A 268 -20.71 1.33 25.28
CA GLU A 268 -21.93 1.37 26.09
C GLU A 268 -23.04 2.13 25.36
N ASP A 269 -24.29 1.71 25.53
CA ASP A 269 -25.43 2.27 24.78
C ASP A 269 -25.69 3.75 25.13
N ASP A 270 -25.36 4.17 26.35
CA ASP A 270 -25.54 5.52 26.89
C ASP A 270 -24.30 6.42 26.79
N ASP A 271 -23.19 5.94 26.22
CA ASP A 271 -22.01 6.76 25.95
C ASP A 271 -22.31 7.78 24.82
N PRO A 272 -22.30 9.10 25.10
CA PRO A 272 -22.58 10.13 24.10
C PRO A 272 -21.53 10.20 22.98
N LEU A 273 -20.38 9.56 23.14
CA LEU A 273 -19.29 9.49 22.17
C LEU A 273 -19.06 8.06 21.64
N ARG A 274 -20.05 7.16 21.77
CA ARG A 274 -19.97 5.74 21.34
C ARG A 274 -19.55 5.54 19.88
N ASP A 275 -19.89 6.49 19.01
CA ASP A 275 -19.55 6.47 17.58
C ASP A 275 -18.20 7.14 17.28
N GLY A 276 -17.50 7.62 18.31
CA GLY A 276 -16.25 8.36 18.22
C GLY A 276 -16.41 9.80 17.72
N PHE A 277 -15.28 10.44 17.43
CA PHE A 277 -15.22 11.79 16.87
C PHE A 277 -13.92 11.96 16.07
N LEU A 278 -13.90 12.96 15.18
CA LEU A 278 -12.72 13.33 14.42
C LEU A 278 -12.33 14.78 14.74
N LEU A 279 -11.09 14.98 15.15
CA LEU A 279 -10.47 16.31 15.28
C LEU A 279 -9.35 16.41 14.25
N LYS A 280 -9.32 17.52 13.52
CA LYS A 280 -8.33 17.83 12.49
C LYS A 280 -7.52 19.04 12.91
#